data_AF-A0A3E1QAJ4-F1
#
_entry.id   AF-A0A3E1QAJ4-F1
#
_cell.length_a   1.000
_cell.length_b   1.000
_cell.length_c   1.000
_cell.angle_alpha   90.00
_cell.angle_beta   90.00
_cell.angle_gamma   90.00
#
_symmetry.space_group_name_H-M   'P 1'
#
loop_
_entity.id
_entity.type
_entity.pdbx_description
1 polymer ?
#
loop_
_entity_poly.entity_id
_entity_poly.type
_entity_poly.pdbx_seq_one_letter_code
_entity_poly.pdbx_strand_id
1 'polypeptide(L)'
;MKSINLKTLEFELQKRLQYPYVWGRKQNNLWDNYTNFIYTTKTWEALMPQMATILEKHKLNKRDLFNYTINRWYNFWSATAVEHIFTSLPEVNPSKNPKNRLVDFTIHNIPFDHKTTVFPKQFKKPLTYAKKNEEELIAWLYDNQSTQQRHHLKNRLFILVFDEHGEHWKLKANLSLLKSEVEKYVSNFNPNKLHSLTFADNSQALSAIIWVTK
;
A
#
# COMPACT_ATOMS: atom_id res chain seq x y z
N MET A 1 9.30 5.08 -16.45
CA MET A 1 9.48 4.04 -15.42
C MET A 1 9.96 2.76 -16.11
N LYS A 2 10.88 1.99 -15.51
CA LYS A 2 11.20 0.65 -16.05
C LYS A 2 9.91 -0.16 -16.04
N SER A 3 9.55 -0.77 -17.18
CA SER A 3 8.34 -1.61 -17.30
C SER A 3 8.34 -2.68 -16.19
N ILE A 4 7.27 -2.70 -15.38
CA ILE A 4 7.05 -3.72 -14.36
C ILE A 4 6.18 -4.79 -14.99
N ASN A 5 6.66 -6.02 -15.04
CA ASN A 5 5.82 -7.16 -15.40
C ASN A 5 4.98 -7.55 -14.17
N LEU A 6 3.70 -7.17 -14.15
CA LEU A 6 2.80 -7.45 -13.03
C LEU A 6 2.62 -8.94 -12.76
N LYS A 7 2.61 -9.80 -13.79
CA LYS A 7 2.49 -11.25 -13.60
C LYS A 7 3.70 -11.84 -12.88
N THR A 8 4.90 -11.43 -13.29
CA THR A 8 6.13 -11.85 -12.61
C THR A 8 6.17 -11.32 -11.18
N LEU A 9 5.82 -10.05 -10.97
CA LEU A 9 5.83 -9.46 -9.62
C LEU A 9 4.79 -10.10 -8.69
N GLU A 10 3.59 -10.42 -9.21
CA GLU A 10 2.56 -11.17 -8.48
C GLU A 10 3.10 -12.51 -8.01
N PHE A 11 3.74 -13.27 -8.92
CA PHE A 11 4.36 -14.55 -8.57
C PHE A 11 5.41 -14.42 -7.45
N GLU A 12 6.27 -13.39 -7.51
CA GLU A 12 7.26 -13.13 -6.47
C GLU A 12 6.61 -12.74 -5.13
N LEU A 13 5.58 -11.89 -5.15
CA LEU A 13 4.84 -11.48 -3.95
C LEU A 13 4.10 -12.67 -3.31
N GLN A 14 3.64 -13.63 -4.11
CA GLN A 14 2.97 -14.84 -3.60
C GLN A 14 3.90 -15.76 -2.79
N LYS A 15 5.20 -15.80 -3.10
CA LYS A 15 6.19 -16.57 -2.30
C LYS A 15 6.25 -16.09 -0.84
N ARG A 16 6.01 -14.80 -0.60
CA ARG A 16 5.92 -14.22 0.76
C ARG A 16 4.77 -14.81 1.57
N LEU A 17 3.72 -15.32 0.94
CA LEU A 17 2.50 -15.76 1.63
C LEU A 17 2.71 -17.01 2.49
N GLN A 18 3.81 -17.74 2.27
CA GLN A 18 4.18 -18.93 3.04
C GLN A 18 4.61 -18.61 4.49
N TYR A 19 4.85 -17.33 4.80
CA TYR A 19 5.32 -16.87 6.11
C TYR A 19 4.24 -16.05 6.83
N PRO A 20 4.11 -16.12 8.15
CA PRO A 20 3.12 -15.33 8.88
C PRO A 20 3.43 -13.82 8.80
N TYR A 21 2.40 -12.96 8.91
CA TYR A 21 2.57 -11.50 8.95
C TYR A 21 2.98 -11.03 10.34
N VAL A 22 4.24 -11.31 10.71
CA VAL A 22 4.83 -10.94 12.01
C VAL A 22 5.98 -9.98 11.77
N TRP A 23 5.97 -8.83 12.44
CA TRP A 23 7.06 -7.86 12.36
C TRP A 23 8.18 -8.12 13.37
N GLY A 24 7.85 -8.68 14.53
CA GLY A 24 8.79 -8.89 15.65
C GLY A 24 9.24 -7.60 16.36
N ARG A 25 9.26 -6.46 15.66
CA ARG A 25 9.63 -5.14 16.20
C ARG A 25 8.92 -4.00 15.47
N LYS A 26 8.86 -2.83 16.10
CA LYS A 26 8.37 -1.60 15.45
C LYS A 26 9.35 -1.13 14.37
N GLN A 27 8.82 -0.68 13.23
CA GLN A 27 9.60 -0.10 12.14
C GLN A 27 10.35 1.16 12.62
N ASN A 28 11.63 1.27 12.27
CA ASN A 28 12.52 2.37 12.68
C ASN A 28 13.64 2.63 11.66
N ASN A 29 14.24 3.82 11.71
CA ASN A 29 15.24 4.27 10.74
C ASN A 29 16.48 3.37 10.64
N LEU A 30 16.93 2.79 11.76
CA LEU A 30 18.13 1.95 11.77
C LEU A 30 17.90 0.66 10.97
N TRP A 31 16.81 -0.03 11.26
CA TRP A 31 16.42 -1.24 10.53
C TRP A 31 15.97 -0.93 9.10
N ASP A 32 15.45 0.28 8.88
CA ASP A 32 15.13 0.74 7.53
C ASP A 32 16.38 0.90 6.66
N ASN A 33 17.48 1.37 7.26
CA ASN A 33 18.78 1.44 6.60
C ASN A 33 19.33 0.04 6.33
N TYR A 34 19.31 -0.86 7.32
CA TYR A 34 19.80 -2.24 7.15
C TYR A 34 19.13 -3.00 6.01
N THR A 35 17.84 -2.76 5.77
CA THR A 35 17.11 -3.47 4.71
C THR A 35 16.77 -2.57 3.52
N ASN A 36 17.52 -1.51 3.26
CA ASN A 36 17.25 -0.58 2.13
C ASN A 36 17.36 -1.25 0.74
N PHE A 37 18.08 -2.36 0.64
CA PHE A 37 18.20 -3.17 -0.58
C PHE A 37 16.85 -3.67 -1.11
N ILE A 38 15.79 -3.68 -0.28
CA ILE A 38 14.45 -4.09 -0.72
C ILE A 38 13.90 -3.24 -1.87
N TYR A 39 14.35 -1.98 -2.00
CA TYR A 39 13.89 -1.06 -3.03
C TYR A 39 14.40 -1.41 -4.44
N THR A 40 15.47 -2.20 -4.52
CA THR A 40 16.08 -2.63 -5.79
C THR A 40 15.98 -4.14 -6.01
N THR A 41 15.66 -4.91 -4.96
CA THR A 41 15.55 -6.37 -5.01
C THR A 41 14.16 -6.80 -5.46
N LYS A 42 14.02 -7.28 -6.69
CA LYS A 42 12.72 -7.61 -7.29
C LYS A 42 12.21 -9.02 -7.00
N THR A 43 13.11 -9.98 -6.81
CA THR A 43 12.73 -11.39 -6.63
C THR A 43 12.89 -11.80 -5.18
N TRP A 44 12.07 -12.76 -4.77
CA TRP A 44 12.07 -13.32 -3.43
C TRP A 44 13.43 -13.96 -3.08
N GLU A 45 13.98 -14.74 -4.00
CA GLU A 45 15.24 -15.47 -3.80
C GLU A 45 16.42 -14.50 -3.60
N ALA A 46 16.40 -13.36 -4.28
CA ALA A 46 17.45 -12.36 -4.19
C ALA A 46 17.48 -11.64 -2.82
N LEU A 47 16.44 -11.75 -2.00
CA LEU A 47 16.47 -11.23 -0.62
C LEU A 47 17.43 -12.02 0.27
N MET A 48 17.60 -13.33 0.03
CA MET A 48 18.39 -14.21 0.91
C MET A 48 19.87 -13.81 0.99
N PRO A 49 20.61 -13.65 -0.13
CA PRO A 49 22.01 -13.23 -0.06
C PRO A 49 22.16 -11.81 0.53
N GLN A 50 21.22 -10.90 0.27
CA GLN A 50 21.24 -9.55 0.85
C GLN A 50 21.09 -9.58 2.38
N MET A 51 20.16 -10.39 2.89
CA MET A 51 19.99 -10.58 4.33
C MET A 51 21.22 -11.23 4.97
N ALA A 52 21.86 -12.21 4.31
CA ALA A 52 23.07 -12.85 4.82
C ALA A 52 24.21 -11.84 5.06
N THR A 53 24.48 -10.97 4.09
CA THR A 53 25.48 -9.88 4.22
C THR A 53 25.18 -8.97 5.42
N ILE A 54 23.91 -8.63 5.64
CA ILE A 54 23.52 -7.77 6.76
C ILE A 54 23.65 -8.48 8.11
N LEU A 55 23.34 -9.78 8.18
CA LEU A 55 23.52 -10.58 9.38
C LEU A 55 24.99 -10.66 9.80
N GLU A 56 25.89 -10.93 8.85
CA GLU A 56 27.33 -11.01 9.12
C GLU A 56 27.88 -9.67 9.61
N LYS A 57 27.49 -8.58 8.95
CA LYS A 57 27.98 -7.23 9.27
C LYS A 57 27.51 -6.71 10.63
N HIS A 58 26.25 -6.98 10.98
CA HIS A 58 25.60 -6.35 12.14
C HIS A 58 25.29 -7.31 13.29
N LYS A 59 25.57 -8.60 13.15
CA LYS A 59 25.33 -9.66 14.17
C LYS A 59 23.90 -9.63 14.72
N LEU A 60 22.92 -9.42 13.84
CA LEU A 60 21.51 -9.32 14.20
C LEU A 60 20.88 -10.70 14.42
N ASN A 61 19.74 -10.74 15.12
CA ASN A 61 18.92 -11.94 15.16
C ASN A 61 18.37 -12.27 13.75
N LYS A 62 18.64 -13.49 13.27
CA LYS A 62 18.23 -13.97 11.94
C LYS A 62 16.72 -13.87 11.71
N ARG A 63 15.91 -14.30 12.68
CA ARG A 63 14.44 -14.33 12.56
C ARG A 63 13.87 -12.91 12.50
N ASP A 64 14.41 -12.00 13.29
CA ASP A 64 13.97 -10.60 13.30
C ASP A 64 14.30 -9.90 11.98
N LEU A 65 15.54 -10.05 11.47
CA LEU A 65 15.91 -9.48 10.18
C LEU A 65 15.06 -10.03 9.05
N PHE A 66 14.84 -11.35 9.05
CA PHE A 66 14.00 -12.01 8.06
C PHE A 66 12.58 -11.42 8.05
N ASN A 67 11.89 -11.46 9.19
CA ASN A 67 10.53 -10.94 9.35
C ASN A 67 10.41 -9.46 8.95
N TYR A 68 11.37 -8.64 9.38
CA TYR A 68 11.39 -7.21 9.06
C TYR A 68 11.57 -6.97 7.56
N THR A 69 12.54 -7.66 6.95
CA THR A 69 12.87 -7.52 5.53
C THR A 69 11.70 -7.92 4.65
N ILE A 70 11.12 -9.11 4.86
CA ILE A 70 10.06 -9.62 3.98
C ILE A 70 8.78 -8.78 4.08
N ASN A 71 8.46 -8.22 5.25
CA ASN A 71 7.30 -7.34 5.41
C ASN A 71 7.54 -5.98 4.73
N ARG A 72 8.73 -5.40 4.89
CA ARG A 72 9.09 -4.16 4.18
C ARG A 72 9.08 -4.36 2.68
N TRP A 73 9.70 -5.43 2.19
CA TRP A 73 9.76 -5.79 0.78
C TRP A 73 8.34 -5.96 0.21
N TYR A 74 7.50 -6.74 0.89
CA TYR A 74 6.12 -6.97 0.48
C TYR A 74 5.30 -5.68 0.42
N ASN A 75 5.37 -4.85 1.47
CA ASN A 75 4.64 -3.59 1.51
C ASN A 75 5.13 -2.59 0.44
N PHE A 76 6.43 -2.57 0.14
CA PHE A 76 6.98 -1.71 -0.89
C PHE A 76 6.52 -2.17 -2.28
N TRP A 77 6.79 -3.42 -2.66
CA TRP A 77 6.51 -3.90 -4.01
C TRP A 77 5.02 -4.05 -4.30
N SER A 78 4.18 -4.37 -3.31
CA SER A 78 2.71 -4.32 -3.52
C SER A 78 2.21 -2.88 -3.74
N ALA A 79 2.76 -1.88 -3.04
CA ALA A 79 2.42 -0.49 -3.29
C ALA A 79 2.91 -0.04 -4.69
N THR A 80 4.17 -0.35 -5.05
CA THR A 80 4.71 -0.05 -6.38
C THR A 80 3.90 -0.70 -7.50
N ALA A 81 3.37 -1.92 -7.28
CA ALA A 81 2.49 -2.57 -8.25
C ALA A 81 1.18 -1.82 -8.43
N VAL A 82 0.55 -1.35 -7.34
CA VAL A 82 -0.70 -0.58 -7.40
C VAL A 82 -0.48 0.77 -8.10
N GLU A 83 0.61 1.49 -7.79
CA GLU A 83 0.98 2.71 -8.52
C GLU A 83 1.14 2.44 -10.02
N HIS A 84 1.81 1.34 -10.37
CA HIS A 84 1.99 0.94 -11.76
C HIS A 84 0.66 0.62 -12.46
N ILE A 85 -0.26 -0.06 -11.77
CA ILE A 85 -1.60 -0.33 -12.27
C ILE A 85 -2.31 0.99 -12.60
N PHE A 86 -2.38 1.93 -11.66
CA PHE A 86 -3.00 3.24 -11.89
C PHE A 86 -2.37 3.96 -13.08
N THR A 87 -1.05 4.10 -13.07
CA THR A 87 -0.30 4.86 -14.08
C THR A 87 -0.23 4.18 -15.46
N SER A 88 -0.75 2.96 -15.58
CA SER A 88 -0.92 2.26 -16.87
C SER A 88 -2.25 2.55 -17.57
N LEU A 89 -3.21 3.18 -16.87
CA LEU A 89 -4.53 3.49 -17.39
C LEU A 89 -4.54 4.84 -18.12
N PRO A 90 -5.24 4.96 -19.27
CA PRO A 90 -5.19 6.16 -20.10
C PRO A 90 -5.79 7.41 -19.43
N GLU A 91 -6.72 7.23 -18.49
CA GLU A 91 -7.37 8.32 -17.74
C GLU A 91 -6.51 8.86 -16.59
N VAL A 92 -5.38 8.20 -16.29
CA VAL A 92 -4.51 8.52 -15.16
C VAL A 92 -3.19 9.11 -15.66
N ASN A 93 -2.88 10.32 -15.19
CA ASN A 93 -1.60 10.96 -15.50
C ASN A 93 -0.61 10.75 -14.34
N PRO A 94 0.55 10.11 -14.57
CA PRO A 94 1.57 9.93 -13.55
C PRO A 94 2.12 11.27 -13.05
N SER A 95 2.53 11.32 -11.78
CA SER A 95 3.22 12.50 -11.23
C SER A 95 4.51 12.80 -12.00
N LYS A 96 4.69 14.06 -12.40
CA LYS A 96 5.89 14.53 -13.13
C LYS A 96 7.15 14.50 -12.27
N ASN A 97 7.00 14.52 -10.94
CA ASN A 97 8.12 14.51 -9.99
C ASN A 97 8.06 13.26 -9.11
N PRO A 98 8.84 12.20 -9.41
CA PRO A 98 8.85 10.97 -8.62
C PRO A 98 9.39 11.15 -7.19
N LYS A 99 9.97 12.32 -6.85
CA LYS A 99 10.36 12.65 -5.47
C LYS A 99 9.22 13.29 -4.66
N ASN A 100 8.11 13.67 -5.30
CA ASN A 100 6.96 14.20 -4.60
C ASN A 100 6.21 13.07 -3.90
N ARG A 101 6.41 12.93 -2.59
CA ARG A 101 5.78 11.89 -1.76
C ARG A 101 4.28 12.10 -1.52
N LEU A 102 3.70 13.21 -1.99
CA LEU A 102 2.31 13.59 -1.72
C LEU A 102 1.38 13.34 -2.90
N VAL A 103 1.92 13.06 -4.08
CA VAL A 103 1.15 12.88 -5.31
C VAL A 103 1.83 11.83 -6.17
N ASP A 104 1.17 10.68 -6.28
CA ASP A 104 1.62 9.57 -7.12
C ASP A 104 1.12 9.76 -8.56
N PHE A 105 -0.14 10.20 -8.71
CA PHE A 105 -0.79 10.42 -10.01
C PHE A 105 -1.95 11.42 -9.89
N THR A 106 -2.56 11.74 -11.04
CA THR A 106 -3.79 12.53 -11.12
C THR A 106 -4.85 11.79 -11.93
N ILE A 107 -6.12 11.91 -11.53
CA ILE A 107 -7.29 11.42 -12.29
C ILE A 107 -8.19 12.64 -12.53
N HIS A 108 -8.50 12.94 -13.79
CA HIS A 108 -9.22 14.18 -14.18
C HIS A 108 -8.63 15.44 -13.53
N ASN A 109 -7.30 15.57 -13.54
CA ASN A 109 -6.52 16.66 -12.93
C ASN A 109 -6.59 16.77 -11.40
N ILE A 110 -7.25 15.85 -10.70
CA ILE A 110 -7.26 15.79 -9.23
C ILE A 110 -6.06 14.94 -8.77
N PRO A 111 -5.15 15.47 -7.96
CA PRO A 111 -3.99 14.73 -7.48
C PRO A 111 -4.37 13.75 -6.37
N PHE A 112 -3.73 12.59 -6.36
CA PHE A 112 -3.87 11.59 -5.31
C PHE A 112 -2.52 10.95 -4.98
N ASP A 113 -2.32 10.64 -3.70
CA ASP A 113 -1.52 9.48 -3.31
C ASP A 113 -2.42 8.24 -3.20
N HIS A 114 -1.85 7.05 -3.23
CA HIS A 114 -2.58 5.83 -2.96
C HIS A 114 -2.08 5.09 -1.70
N LYS A 115 -3.00 4.37 -1.05
CA LYS A 115 -2.65 3.56 0.11
C LYS A 115 -3.45 2.27 0.19
N THR A 116 -2.75 1.15 0.07
CA THR A 116 -3.35 -0.17 0.29
C THR A 116 -3.40 -0.50 1.78
N THR A 117 -4.60 -0.59 2.33
CA THR A 117 -4.84 -0.85 3.75
C THR A 117 -5.72 -2.08 3.93
N VAL A 118 -5.47 -2.84 5.00
CA VAL A 118 -6.40 -3.91 5.41
C VAL A 118 -7.63 -3.29 6.06
N PHE A 119 -8.77 -3.98 6.01
CA PHE A 119 -9.94 -3.56 6.79
C PHE A 119 -9.56 -3.49 8.28
N PRO A 120 -9.72 -2.33 8.93
CA PRO A 120 -9.24 -2.14 10.29
C PRO A 120 -10.15 -2.84 11.31
N LYS A 121 -9.59 -3.82 12.04
CA LYS A 121 -10.29 -4.48 13.15
C LYS A 121 -10.74 -3.48 14.23
N GLN A 122 -9.96 -2.42 14.42
CA GLN A 122 -10.20 -1.37 15.42
C GLN A 122 -11.31 -0.39 15.04
N PHE A 123 -11.81 -0.43 13.80
CA PHE A 123 -12.99 0.34 13.41
C PHE A 123 -14.28 -0.19 14.05
N LYS A 124 -14.29 -1.47 14.50
CA LYS A 124 -15.38 -2.09 15.28
C LYS A 124 -16.78 -2.02 14.64
N LYS A 125 -16.86 -1.82 13.33
CA LYS A 125 -18.10 -1.88 12.53
C LYS A 125 -17.95 -2.95 11.43
N PRO A 126 -19.03 -3.62 11.01
CA PRO A 126 -18.96 -4.60 9.95
C PRO A 126 -18.69 -3.96 8.59
N LEU A 127 -18.17 -4.75 7.64
CA LEU A 127 -17.90 -4.30 6.27
C LEU A 127 -19.13 -3.69 5.59
N THR A 128 -20.32 -4.27 5.81
CA THR A 128 -21.59 -3.78 5.24
C THR A 128 -21.94 -2.39 5.74
N TYR A 129 -21.64 -2.07 7.00
CA TYR A 129 -21.80 -0.73 7.54
C TYR A 129 -20.78 0.23 6.91
N ALA A 130 -19.52 -0.18 6.84
CA ALA A 130 -18.45 0.65 6.29
C ALA A 130 -18.69 1.04 4.82
N LYS A 131 -19.19 0.11 3.99
CA LYS A 131 -19.57 0.38 2.59
C LYS A 131 -20.72 1.38 2.45
N LYS A 132 -21.62 1.46 3.45
CA LYS A 132 -22.73 2.43 3.47
C LYS A 132 -22.32 3.79 4.06
N ASN A 133 -21.27 3.80 4.88
CA ASN A 133 -20.79 4.98 5.62
C ASN A 133 -19.29 5.17 5.34
N GLU A 134 -18.93 5.29 4.06
CA GLU A 134 -17.53 5.34 3.64
C GLU A 134 -16.78 6.53 4.25
N GLU A 135 -17.43 7.68 4.36
CA GLU A 135 -16.87 8.90 4.96
C GLU A 135 -16.35 8.67 6.39
N GLU A 136 -17.13 7.97 7.23
CA GLU A 136 -16.74 7.65 8.61
C GLU A 136 -15.48 6.78 8.64
N LEU A 137 -15.38 5.80 7.75
CA LEU A 137 -14.20 4.95 7.65
C LEU A 137 -13.00 5.71 7.10
N ILE A 138 -13.19 6.59 6.11
CA ILE A 138 -12.12 7.42 5.55
C ILE A 138 -11.55 8.34 6.65
N ALA A 139 -12.41 9.02 7.41
CA ALA A 139 -12.00 9.86 8.53
C ALA A 139 -11.18 9.03 9.54
N TRP A 140 -11.68 7.86 9.92
CA TRP A 140 -10.96 6.94 10.80
C TRP A 140 -9.58 6.54 10.24
N LEU A 141 -9.46 6.28 8.93
CA LEU A 141 -8.21 5.90 8.29
C LEU A 141 -7.18 7.04 8.26
N TYR A 142 -7.62 8.29 8.13
CA TYR A 142 -6.75 9.46 8.26
C TYR A 142 -6.26 9.62 9.70
N ASP A 143 -7.14 9.47 10.70
CA ASP A 143 -6.79 9.61 12.12
C ASP A 143 -5.82 8.51 12.61
N ASN A 144 -5.95 7.30 12.05
CA ASN A 144 -5.20 6.13 12.48
C ASN A 144 -4.00 5.80 11.58
N GLN A 145 -3.52 6.78 10.80
CA GLN A 145 -2.34 6.59 9.95
C GLN A 145 -1.02 6.62 10.74
N SER A 146 0.04 6.03 10.18
CA SER A 146 1.38 6.11 10.77
C SER A 146 1.81 7.58 10.94
N THR A 147 2.20 7.93 12.17
CA THR A 147 2.57 9.30 12.59
C THR A 147 3.98 9.72 12.17
N GLN A 148 4.72 8.88 11.46
CA GLN A 148 6.09 9.17 11.02
C GLN A 148 6.10 10.00 9.71
N GLN A 149 7.21 10.00 8.96
CA GLN A 149 7.42 10.79 7.73
C GLN A 149 6.38 10.62 6.60
N ARG A 150 5.38 9.75 6.78
CA ARG A 150 4.27 9.50 5.84
C ARG A 150 2.93 10.06 6.33
N HIS A 151 2.90 10.78 7.45
CA HIS A 151 1.70 11.47 7.90
C HIS A 151 1.48 12.72 7.04
N HIS A 152 0.39 12.73 6.28
CA HIS A 152 -0.11 13.92 5.61
C HIS A 152 -1.62 13.83 5.41
N LEU A 153 -2.23 14.99 5.21
CA LEU A 153 -3.66 15.21 5.08
C LEU A 153 -4.00 15.66 3.64
N LYS A 154 -3.30 15.09 2.66
CA LYS A 154 -3.56 15.34 1.23
C LYS A 154 -4.51 14.29 0.68
N ASN A 155 -5.03 14.54 -0.52
CA ASN A 155 -5.90 13.63 -1.23
C ASN A 155 -5.29 12.23 -1.32
N ARG A 156 -6.06 11.22 -0.88
CA ARG A 156 -5.63 9.83 -0.85
C ARG A 156 -6.74 8.92 -1.32
N LEU A 157 -6.41 8.00 -2.22
CA LEU A 157 -7.27 6.85 -2.51
C LEU A 157 -6.87 5.68 -1.63
N PHE A 158 -7.81 5.14 -0.87
CA PHE A 158 -7.58 3.96 -0.06
C PHE A 158 -7.97 2.71 -0.84
N ILE A 159 -7.03 1.82 -1.09
CA ILE A 159 -7.31 0.48 -1.63
C ILE A 159 -7.51 -0.43 -0.43
N LEU A 160 -8.77 -0.67 -0.09
CA LEU A 160 -9.12 -1.43 1.10
C LEU A 160 -9.26 -2.90 0.74
N VAL A 161 -8.35 -3.72 1.28
CA VAL A 161 -8.38 -5.17 1.12
C VAL A 161 -9.12 -5.84 2.28
N PHE A 162 -10.09 -6.69 1.96
CA PHE A 162 -10.86 -7.50 2.90
C PHE A 162 -11.02 -8.91 2.36
N ASP A 163 -10.79 -9.89 3.22
CA ASP A 163 -10.86 -11.32 2.94
C ASP A 163 -11.73 -11.92 4.04
N GLU A 164 -12.79 -12.63 3.67
CA GLU A 164 -13.78 -13.15 4.63
C GLU A 164 -13.18 -14.13 5.67
N HIS A 165 -12.06 -14.78 5.36
CA HIS A 165 -11.34 -15.67 6.27
C HIS A 165 -10.31 -14.93 7.15
N GLY A 166 -10.26 -13.59 7.07
CA GLY A 166 -9.38 -12.76 7.88
C GLY A 166 -7.95 -12.63 7.33
N GLU A 167 -7.67 -13.18 6.15
CA GLU A 167 -6.34 -13.16 5.53
C GLU A 167 -6.10 -11.89 4.67
N HIS A 168 -6.66 -10.76 5.10
CA HIS A 168 -6.76 -9.52 4.32
C HIS A 168 -5.43 -9.08 3.69
N TRP A 169 -4.33 -9.22 4.44
CA TRP A 169 -3.01 -8.79 3.99
C TRP A 169 -2.52 -9.58 2.77
N LYS A 170 -2.96 -10.83 2.57
CA LYS A 170 -2.56 -11.68 1.43
C LYS A 170 -3.09 -11.13 0.11
N LEU A 171 -4.23 -10.44 0.12
CA LEU A 171 -4.80 -9.82 -1.08
C LEU A 171 -3.89 -8.75 -1.69
N LYS A 172 -2.92 -8.21 -0.93
CA LYS A 172 -1.89 -7.31 -1.50
C LYS A 172 -0.96 -8.01 -2.50
N ALA A 173 -0.93 -9.35 -2.52
CA ALA A 173 -0.22 -10.15 -3.52
C ALA A 173 -1.08 -10.49 -4.74
N ASN A 174 -2.41 -10.31 -4.68
CA ASN A 174 -3.31 -10.60 -5.79
C ASN A 174 -3.42 -9.35 -6.68
N LEU A 175 -2.34 -9.08 -7.42
CA LEU A 175 -2.23 -7.95 -8.33
C LEU A 175 -3.27 -8.02 -9.45
N SER A 176 -3.66 -9.22 -9.88
CA SER A 176 -4.72 -9.42 -10.87
C SER A 176 -6.07 -8.90 -10.36
N LEU A 177 -6.44 -9.22 -9.12
CA LEU A 177 -7.66 -8.69 -8.48
C LEU A 177 -7.56 -7.19 -8.22
N LEU A 178 -6.43 -6.73 -7.69
CA LEU A 178 -6.17 -5.29 -7.47
C LEU A 178 -6.32 -4.49 -8.77
N LYS A 179 -5.78 -5.02 -9.88
CA LYS A 179 -5.89 -4.42 -11.21
C LYS A 179 -7.34 -4.29 -11.65
N SER A 180 -8.12 -5.38 -11.54
CA SER A 180 -9.53 -5.37 -11.93
C SER A 180 -10.35 -4.33 -11.16
N GLU A 181 -10.17 -4.21 -9.86
CA GLU A 181 -10.93 -3.24 -9.05
C GLU A 181 -10.47 -1.79 -9.26
N VAL A 182 -9.17 -1.57 -9.49
CA VAL A 182 -8.65 -0.24 -9.86
C VAL A 182 -9.16 0.18 -11.23
N GLU A 183 -9.14 -0.70 -12.24
CA GLU A 183 -9.68 -0.44 -13.58
C GLU A 183 -11.17 -0.10 -13.53
N LYS A 184 -11.95 -0.86 -12.76
CA LYS A 184 -13.36 -0.58 -12.54
C LYS A 184 -13.60 0.76 -11.86
N TYR A 185 -12.80 1.12 -10.86
CA TYR A 185 -12.91 2.42 -10.20
C TYR A 185 -12.59 3.57 -11.14
N VAL A 186 -11.48 3.49 -11.87
CA VAL A 186 -11.01 4.56 -12.78
C VAL A 186 -11.98 4.77 -13.94
N SER A 187 -12.47 3.69 -14.56
CA SER A 187 -13.46 3.77 -15.66
C SER A 187 -14.80 4.39 -15.24
N ASN A 188 -15.15 4.31 -13.95
CA ASN A 188 -16.37 4.90 -13.37
C ASN A 188 -16.08 6.14 -12.52
N PHE A 189 -14.87 6.72 -12.65
CA PHE A 189 -14.43 7.80 -11.79
C PHE A 189 -15.33 9.03 -11.95
N ASN A 190 -15.87 9.51 -10.83
CA ASN A 190 -16.69 10.70 -10.78
C ASN A 190 -16.23 11.57 -9.59
N PRO A 191 -15.65 12.76 -9.83
CA PRO A 191 -15.24 13.69 -8.77
C PRO A 191 -16.33 14.01 -7.74
N ASN A 192 -17.61 14.03 -8.15
CA ASN A 192 -18.72 14.36 -7.25
C ASN A 192 -19.05 13.24 -6.26
N LYS A 193 -18.45 12.04 -6.43
CA LYS A 193 -18.57 10.91 -5.49
C LYS A 193 -17.42 10.85 -4.48
N LEU A 194 -16.45 11.77 -4.57
CA LEU A 194 -15.36 11.86 -3.59
C LEU A 194 -15.89 12.42 -2.28
N HIS A 195 -15.38 11.88 -1.17
CA HIS A 195 -15.62 12.41 0.17
C HIS A 195 -14.63 13.53 0.45
N SER A 196 -15.13 14.67 0.95
CA SER A 196 -14.31 15.81 1.34
C SER A 196 -14.16 15.86 2.85
N LEU A 197 -12.92 15.80 3.34
CA LEU A 197 -12.61 15.90 4.77
C LEU A 197 -12.00 17.25 5.06
N THR A 198 -12.45 17.89 6.13
CA THR A 198 -11.84 19.13 6.67
C THR A 198 -11.19 18.81 8.00
N PHE A 199 -9.90 19.14 8.13
CA PHE A 199 -9.11 18.87 9.33
C PHE A 199 -9.01 20.10 10.24
N ALA A 200 -8.51 19.91 11.46
CA ALA A 200 -8.43 20.97 12.48
C ALA A 200 -7.59 22.19 12.05
N ASP A 201 -6.66 22.03 11.11
CA ASP A 201 -5.85 23.10 10.52
C ASP A 201 -6.54 23.78 9.31
N ASN A 202 -7.83 23.51 9.09
CA ASN A 202 -8.64 23.92 7.93
C ASN A 202 -8.14 23.40 6.58
N SER A 203 -7.17 22.47 6.56
CA SER A 203 -6.80 21.78 5.33
C SER A 203 -7.93 20.84 4.90
N GLN A 204 -8.03 20.63 3.59
CA GLN A 204 -9.01 19.72 3.00
C GLN A 204 -8.33 18.59 2.24
N ALA A 205 -8.95 17.41 2.27
CA ALA A 205 -8.59 16.28 1.44
C ALA A 205 -9.82 15.68 0.76
N LEU A 206 -9.66 15.35 -0.51
CA LEU A 206 -10.59 14.51 -1.26
C LEU A 206 -10.14 13.06 -1.19
N SER A 207 -11.07 12.15 -0.92
CA SER A 207 -10.76 10.74 -0.74
C SER A 207 -11.90 9.83 -1.17
N ALA A 208 -11.57 8.57 -1.42
CA ALA A 208 -12.50 7.50 -1.70
C ALA A 208 -11.87 6.15 -1.34
N ILE A 209 -12.70 5.12 -1.27
CA ILE A 209 -12.29 3.74 -1.03
C ILE A 209 -12.51 2.91 -2.31
N ILE A 210 -11.47 2.19 -2.72
CA ILE A 210 -11.54 1.10 -3.70
C ILE A 210 -11.62 -0.20 -2.91
N TRP A 211 -12.79 -0.84 -2.94
CA TRP A 211 -13.04 -2.06 -2.19
C TRP A 211 -12.52 -3.29 -2.93
N VAL A 212 -11.57 -3.98 -2.33
CA VAL A 212 -10.98 -5.21 -2.87
C VAL A 212 -11.35 -6.34 -1.92
N THR A 213 -12.45 -7.02 -2.24
CA THR A 213 -13.04 -8.04 -1.37
C THR A 213 -12.90 -9.43 -1.98
N LYS A 214 -12.51 -10.42 -1.16
CA LYS A 214 -12.52 -11.83 -1.51
C LYS A 214 -13.27 -12.64 -0.47
#